data_AF-A0A975R3L3-F1
#
_entry.id   AF-A0A975R3L3-F1
#
_cell.length_a   1.000
_cell.length_b   1.000
_cell.length_c   1.000
_cell.angle_alpha   90.00
_cell.angle_beta   90.00
_cell.angle_gamma   90.00
#
_symmetry.space_group_name_H-M   'P 1'
#
loop_
_entity.id
_entity.type
_entity.pdbx_description
1 polymer ?
#
loop_
_entity_poly.entity_id
_entity_poly.type
_entity_poly.pdbx_seq_one_letter_code
_entity_poly.pdbx_strand_id
1 'polypeptide(L)'
;MECEGSGILAFDQRYGSVGSFRMIARFRRVGTDLLNRVVHSSAIPVVYFASTSNVGDLLNPYMIPKLAGRPIYRARSTLFPHVRAIGSVIGSANRQSYVWGSGSIDGKVPDRALDPSKVFALRGKLTRSMLSEACGVSPSVPLGDPAILMPDFYNPPVEVEHQCGIVPHFEDLELVLNLSRKIAGVKVIDVRQKPEDFVTDLKACRRVISSSLHGLILSDAYGIPNVRATFSDKLLGGDFKFSDYYSTTDCEDAFSCQVIDEDQLRELVATIERSATVARSVVSTTDLLDAFSQMHESMPSG
;
A
#
# COMPACT_ATOMS: atom_id res chain seq x y z
N MET A 1 25.37 63.70 23.68
CA MET A 1 24.05 64.05 23.11
C MET A 1 24.06 63.54 21.68
N GLU A 2 23.73 62.26 21.50
CA GLU A 2 22.42 61.75 21.02
C GLU A 2 22.56 61.36 19.52
N CYS A 3 22.66 60.07 19.21
CA CYS A 3 21.59 59.11 18.83
C CYS A 3 21.43 59.05 17.29
N GLU A 4 21.92 58.01 16.63
CA GLU A 4 21.25 56.73 16.30
C GLU A 4 20.18 56.79 15.19
N GLY A 5 20.39 55.99 14.13
CA GLY A 5 19.34 55.17 13.51
C GLY A 5 18.64 55.67 12.24
N SER A 6 18.88 54.97 11.11
CA SER A 6 17.80 54.45 10.25
C SER A 6 18.36 53.62 9.09
N GLY A 7 18.59 52.33 9.37
CA GLY A 7 18.55 51.29 8.34
C GLY A 7 17.08 50.93 8.08
N ILE A 8 16.58 51.16 6.88
CA ILE A 8 15.28 50.65 6.44
C ILE A 8 15.50 49.36 5.65
N LEU A 9 14.96 48.31 6.25
CA LEU A 9 14.81 46.94 5.78
C LEU A 9 14.21 46.87 4.38
N ALA A 10 14.92 46.21 3.46
CA ALA A 10 14.33 45.59 2.29
C ALA A 10 13.44 44.43 2.75
N PHE A 11 12.12 44.62 2.72
CA PHE A 11 11.15 43.56 2.97
C PHE A 11 11.14 42.58 1.78
N ASP A 12 11.61 41.36 2.04
CA ASP A 12 11.68 40.25 1.09
C ASP A 12 10.26 39.73 0.76
N GLN A 13 9.78 40.01 -0.45
CA GLN A 13 8.48 39.57 -0.98
C GLN A 13 8.43 38.06 -1.34
N ARG A 14 9.46 37.26 -1.05
CA ARG A 14 9.55 35.87 -1.54
C ARG A 14 8.83 34.81 -0.70
N TYR A 15 8.22 35.15 0.44
CA TYR A 15 7.50 34.19 1.28
C TYR A 15 5.97 34.12 1.03
N GLY A 16 5.38 35.07 0.31
CA GLY A 16 3.92 35.13 0.08
C GLY A 16 3.39 34.21 -1.04
N SER A 17 4.22 33.89 -2.04
CA SER A 17 3.76 33.18 -3.25
C SER A 17 3.53 31.68 -2.99
N VAL A 18 4.47 31.00 -2.34
CA VAL A 18 4.40 29.54 -2.08
C VAL A 18 3.21 29.18 -1.19
N GLY A 19 2.92 30.01 -0.17
CA GLY A 19 1.75 29.85 0.69
C GLY A 19 0.42 30.02 -0.07
N SER A 20 0.35 31.03 -0.93
CA SER A 20 -0.83 31.32 -1.76
C SER A 20 -1.08 30.22 -2.79
N PHE A 21 -0.05 29.71 -3.46
CA PHE A 21 -0.17 28.58 -4.40
C PHE A 21 -0.65 27.30 -3.71
N ARG A 22 -0.13 26.98 -2.51
CA ARG A 22 -0.58 25.83 -1.71
C ARG A 22 -2.05 25.97 -1.27
N MET A 23 -2.45 27.20 -0.91
CA MET A 23 -3.81 27.50 -0.52
C MET A 23 -4.79 27.34 -1.69
N ILE A 24 -4.45 27.88 -2.87
CA ILE A 24 -5.24 27.73 -4.11
C ILE A 24 -5.36 26.26 -4.50
N ALA A 25 -4.25 25.50 -4.47
CA ALA A 25 -4.28 24.06 -4.76
C ALA A 25 -5.16 23.28 -3.76
N ARG A 26 -5.14 23.67 -2.47
CA ARG A 26 -6.02 23.09 -1.45
C ARG A 26 -7.49 23.39 -1.74
N PHE A 27 -7.85 24.65 -2.03
CA PHE A 27 -9.21 25.02 -2.40
C PHE A 27 -9.70 24.26 -3.64
N ARG A 28 -8.85 24.12 -4.65
CA ARG A 28 -9.19 23.37 -5.88
C ARG A 28 -9.46 21.90 -5.60
N ARG A 29 -8.67 21.25 -4.73
CA ARG A 29 -8.91 19.85 -4.29
C ARG A 29 -10.23 19.70 -3.53
N VAL A 30 -10.51 20.62 -2.61
CA VAL A 30 -11.77 20.62 -1.84
C VAL A 30 -12.97 20.83 -2.75
N GLY A 31 -12.91 21.80 -3.67
CA GLY A 31 -13.99 22.05 -4.63
C GLY A 31 -14.23 20.87 -5.58
N THR A 32 -13.16 20.20 -6.03
CA THR A 32 -13.27 18.98 -6.85
C THR A 32 -13.99 17.86 -6.09
N ASP A 33 -13.62 17.62 -4.83
CA ASP A 33 -14.24 16.56 -4.04
C ASP A 33 -15.69 16.90 -3.67
N LEU A 34 -16.01 18.17 -3.40
CA LEU A 34 -17.38 18.62 -3.17
C LEU A 34 -18.24 18.39 -4.42
N LEU A 35 -17.72 18.75 -5.59
CA LEU A 35 -18.41 18.51 -6.86
C LEU A 35 -18.62 17.01 -7.09
N ASN A 36 -17.59 16.18 -6.89
CA ASN A 36 -17.69 14.73 -7.06
C ASN A 36 -18.74 14.11 -6.13
N ARG A 37 -18.88 14.59 -4.89
CA ARG A 37 -19.93 14.11 -3.97
C ARG A 37 -21.34 14.44 -4.49
N VAL A 38 -21.52 15.63 -5.07
CA VAL A 38 -22.82 16.04 -5.61
C VAL A 38 -23.15 15.31 -6.91
N VAL A 39 -22.17 15.19 -7.82
CA VAL A 39 -22.35 14.59 -9.16
C VAL A 39 -22.38 13.06 -9.10
N HIS A 40 -21.62 12.46 -8.18
CA HIS A 40 -21.49 11.02 -7.99
C HIS A 40 -21.89 10.62 -6.57
N SER A 41 -23.12 10.96 -6.16
CA SER A 41 -23.64 10.64 -4.81
C SER A 41 -23.62 9.15 -4.48
N SER A 42 -23.67 8.30 -5.51
CA SER A 42 -23.51 6.85 -5.37
C SER A 42 -22.06 6.37 -5.31
N ALA A 43 -21.05 7.20 -5.59
CA ALA A 43 -19.66 6.78 -5.59
C ALA A 43 -19.00 6.85 -4.21
N ILE A 44 -18.13 5.89 -3.91
CA ILE A 44 -17.38 5.84 -2.65
C ILE A 44 -16.11 6.69 -2.79
N PRO A 45 -15.87 7.68 -1.91
CA PRO A 45 -14.61 8.42 -1.89
C PRO A 45 -13.49 7.54 -1.33
N VAL A 46 -12.39 7.35 -2.06
CA VAL A 46 -11.25 6.54 -1.62
C VAL A 46 -9.96 7.35 -1.69
N VAL A 47 -9.11 7.26 -0.67
CA VAL A 47 -7.76 7.84 -0.65
C VAL A 47 -6.73 6.73 -0.75
N TYR A 48 -6.00 6.73 -1.86
CA TYR A 48 -4.85 5.86 -2.12
C TYR A 48 -3.74 6.67 -2.80
N PHE A 49 -2.51 6.17 -2.74
CA PHE A 49 -1.36 6.84 -3.32
C PHE A 49 -1.38 6.63 -4.85
N ALA A 50 -1.20 7.71 -5.60
CA ALA A 50 -1.25 7.64 -7.06
C ALA A 50 -0.41 8.74 -7.70
N SER A 51 0.67 9.16 -7.01
CA SER A 51 1.73 9.95 -7.64
C SER A 51 2.61 9.06 -8.52
N THR A 52 2.80 7.81 -8.10
CA THR A 52 3.42 6.75 -8.88
C THR A 52 2.48 5.55 -8.87
N SER A 53 2.17 5.00 -10.05
CA SER A 53 1.37 3.78 -10.15
C SER A 53 2.03 2.66 -9.36
N ASN A 54 1.26 1.82 -8.69
CA ASN A 54 1.72 0.54 -8.16
C ASN A 54 0.51 -0.37 -7.90
N VAL A 55 0.72 -1.67 -8.00
CA VAL A 55 -0.35 -2.66 -7.99
C VAL A 55 -1.17 -2.58 -6.72
N GLY A 56 -0.52 -2.39 -5.56
CA GLY A 56 -1.20 -2.24 -4.27
C GLY A 56 -2.22 -1.11 -4.24
N ASP A 57 -1.83 0.08 -4.68
CA ASP A 57 -2.74 1.20 -4.79
C ASP A 57 -3.80 0.99 -5.88
N LEU A 58 -3.47 0.31 -6.97
CA LEU A 58 -4.42 -0.02 -8.05
C LEU A 58 -5.44 -1.10 -7.67
N LEU A 59 -5.19 -1.88 -6.62
CA LEU A 59 -6.18 -2.84 -6.09
C LEU A 59 -7.39 -2.12 -5.49
N ASN A 60 -7.23 -0.91 -4.96
CA ASN A 60 -8.35 -0.09 -4.46
C ASN A 60 -9.44 0.13 -5.54
N PRO A 61 -9.14 0.78 -6.69
CA PRO A 61 -10.11 0.96 -7.77
C PRO A 61 -10.49 -0.34 -8.49
N TYR A 62 -9.75 -1.44 -8.28
CA TYR A 62 -10.09 -2.74 -8.87
C TYR A 62 -11.10 -3.54 -8.04
N MET A 63 -10.91 -3.59 -6.71
CA MET A 63 -11.65 -4.49 -5.80
C MET A 63 -12.86 -3.81 -5.16
N ILE A 64 -12.70 -2.58 -4.66
CA ILE A 64 -13.77 -1.89 -3.90
C ILE A 64 -15.06 -1.76 -4.72
N PRO A 65 -15.05 -1.36 -6.02
CA PRO A 65 -16.30 -1.28 -6.77
C PRO A 65 -17.01 -2.62 -6.94
N LYS A 66 -16.24 -3.71 -7.09
CA LYS A 66 -16.78 -5.06 -7.26
C LYS A 66 -17.43 -5.56 -5.97
N LEU A 67 -16.82 -5.26 -4.83
CA LEU A 67 -17.36 -5.60 -3.51
C LEU A 67 -18.58 -4.75 -3.14
N ALA A 68 -18.51 -3.44 -3.34
CA ALA A 68 -19.58 -2.53 -2.93
C ALA A 68 -20.76 -2.47 -3.90
N GLY A 69 -20.61 -2.99 -5.12
CA GLY A 69 -21.60 -2.80 -6.20
C GLY A 69 -21.80 -1.32 -6.59
N ARG A 70 -20.83 -0.46 -6.28
CA ARG A 70 -20.89 1.00 -6.44
C ARG A 70 -19.59 1.53 -7.01
N PRO A 71 -19.61 2.58 -7.87
CA PRO A 71 -18.39 3.18 -8.36
C PRO A 71 -17.58 3.80 -7.21
N ILE A 72 -16.30 4.07 -7.45
CA ILE A 72 -15.48 4.87 -6.55
C ILE A 72 -14.97 6.12 -7.27
N TYR A 73 -14.53 7.10 -6.49
CA TYR A 73 -13.67 8.16 -7.01
C TYR A 73 -12.50 8.41 -6.07
N ARG A 74 -11.38 8.87 -6.63
CA ARG A 74 -10.20 9.22 -5.84
C ARG A 74 -10.42 10.56 -5.15
N ALA A 75 -10.57 10.54 -3.83
CA ALA A 75 -10.64 11.75 -3.02
C ALA A 75 -9.26 12.45 -2.98
N ARG A 76 -9.24 13.76 -3.24
CA ARG A 76 -8.02 14.57 -3.27
C ARG A 76 -7.80 15.37 -1.99
N SER A 77 -8.84 15.44 -1.15
CA SER A 77 -8.91 16.07 0.15
C SER A 77 -9.37 15.04 1.16
N THR A 78 -8.88 15.18 2.38
CA THR A 78 -9.24 14.30 3.50
C THR A 78 -10.19 14.99 4.47
N LEU A 79 -10.90 16.03 4.02
CA LEU A 79 -11.84 16.83 4.84
C LEU A 79 -13.23 16.19 4.96
N PHE A 80 -13.57 15.30 4.03
CA PHE A 80 -14.86 14.60 3.99
C PHE A 80 -14.66 13.11 4.27
N PRO A 81 -15.71 12.37 4.67
CA PRO A 81 -15.67 10.91 4.81
C PRO A 81 -15.06 10.23 3.58
N HIS A 82 -14.10 9.34 3.79
CA HIS A 82 -13.40 8.61 2.74
C HIS A 82 -12.86 7.28 3.25
N VAL A 83 -12.73 6.30 2.34
CA VAL A 83 -12.12 5.00 2.61
C VAL A 83 -10.60 5.09 2.46
N ARG A 84 -9.90 4.39 3.34
CA ARG A 84 -8.49 4.03 3.24
C ARG A 84 -8.40 2.51 3.35
N ALA A 85 -8.15 1.86 2.24
CA ALA A 85 -8.01 0.42 2.15
C ALA A 85 -6.73 0.07 1.39
N ILE A 86 -6.21 -1.13 1.62
CA ILE A 86 -5.07 -1.76 0.93
C ILE A 86 -3.78 -0.91 0.93
N GLY A 87 -2.68 -1.49 1.42
CA GLY A 87 -1.39 -0.79 1.48
C GLY A 87 -1.21 0.15 2.68
N SER A 88 -0.15 0.96 2.61
CA SER A 88 0.42 1.66 3.78
C SER A 88 -0.07 3.11 3.95
N VAL A 89 -1.38 3.32 4.02
CA VAL A 89 -2.00 4.67 4.00
C VAL A 89 -2.44 5.19 5.38
N ILE A 90 -2.17 4.44 6.46
CA ILE A 90 -2.58 4.81 7.83
C ILE A 90 -1.96 6.13 8.29
N GLY A 91 -0.69 6.40 8.01
CA GLY A 91 0.02 7.59 8.53
C GLY A 91 -0.61 8.95 8.16
N SER A 92 -1.51 8.98 7.16
CA SER A 92 -2.25 10.20 6.77
C SER A 92 -3.76 10.13 7.08
N ALA A 93 -4.20 9.12 7.82
CA ALA A 93 -5.57 8.96 8.26
C ALA A 93 -5.99 10.04 9.27
N ASN A 94 -7.30 10.26 9.40
CA ASN A 94 -7.88 11.22 10.34
C ASN A 94 -9.32 10.83 10.70
N ARG A 95 -10.04 11.67 11.46
CA ARG A 95 -11.42 11.42 11.93
C ARG A 95 -12.46 11.14 10.83
N GLN A 96 -12.14 11.46 9.57
CA GLN A 96 -12.99 11.20 8.41
C GLN A 96 -12.59 9.92 7.65
N SER A 97 -11.50 9.26 8.05
CA SER A 97 -11.02 8.03 7.42
C SER A 97 -11.79 6.83 7.95
N TYR A 98 -12.40 6.09 7.05
CA TYR A 98 -12.91 4.73 7.24
C TYR A 98 -11.82 3.77 6.79
N VAL A 99 -11.34 2.92 7.69
CA VAL A 99 -10.15 2.09 7.47
C VAL A 99 -10.55 0.63 7.30
N TRP A 100 -10.10 0.02 6.21
CA TRP A 100 -10.30 -1.40 5.92
C TRP A 100 -9.02 -2.06 5.41
N GLY A 101 -8.31 -2.72 6.32
CA GLY A 101 -7.17 -3.58 6.02
C GLY A 101 -5.87 -2.86 5.61
N SER A 102 -5.83 -1.53 5.72
CA SER A 102 -4.58 -0.76 5.55
C SER A 102 -3.65 -0.89 6.76
N GLY A 103 -2.35 -0.67 6.52
CA GLY A 103 -1.31 -0.68 7.55
C GLY A 103 -0.49 0.62 7.64
N SER A 104 0.37 0.72 8.64
CA SER A 104 1.37 1.80 8.72
C SER A 104 2.59 1.48 7.85
N ILE A 105 3.27 2.51 7.33
CA ILE A 105 4.49 2.32 6.54
C ILE A 105 5.72 2.11 7.43
N ASP A 106 5.79 2.85 8.53
CA ASP A 106 6.97 3.03 9.39
C ASP A 106 6.65 2.91 10.89
N GLY A 107 5.45 2.44 11.23
CA GLY A 107 5.02 2.27 12.62
C GLY A 107 4.66 3.57 13.33
N LYS A 108 4.62 4.71 12.62
CA LYS A 108 4.18 5.97 13.23
C LYS A 108 2.66 6.07 13.28
N VAL A 109 2.20 6.67 14.37
CA VAL A 109 0.81 7.11 14.56
C VAL A 109 0.50 8.22 13.56
N PRO A 110 -0.73 8.32 13.03
CA PRO A 110 -1.11 9.43 12.16
C PRO A 110 -1.01 10.78 12.89
N ASP A 111 -0.50 11.81 12.21
CA ASP A 111 -0.36 13.17 12.78
C ASP A 111 -1.71 13.81 13.18
N ARG A 112 -2.81 13.31 12.59
CA ARG A 112 -4.17 13.78 12.84
C ARG A 112 -4.95 12.74 13.61
N ALA A 113 -5.80 13.19 14.53
CA ALA A 113 -6.67 12.32 15.29
C ALA A 113 -7.45 11.38 14.36
N LEU A 114 -7.31 10.07 14.57
CA LEU A 114 -8.12 9.02 13.97
C LEU A 114 -9.33 8.75 14.87
N ASP A 115 -10.46 8.40 14.26
CA ASP A 115 -11.63 7.95 15.01
C ASP A 115 -11.59 6.42 15.10
N PRO A 116 -11.36 5.82 16.28
CA PRO A 116 -11.23 4.37 16.40
C PRO A 116 -12.51 3.62 16.01
N SER A 117 -13.68 4.25 16.10
CA SER A 117 -14.96 3.65 15.69
C SER A 117 -15.09 3.47 14.17
N LYS A 118 -14.19 4.08 13.38
CA LYS A 118 -14.15 3.98 11.91
C LYS A 118 -13.02 3.07 11.41
N VAL A 119 -12.42 2.29 12.30
CA VAL A 119 -11.40 1.30 11.97
C VAL A 119 -12.06 -0.07 11.98
N PHE A 120 -12.33 -0.61 10.79
CA PHE A 120 -13.07 -1.86 10.62
C PHE A 120 -12.14 -3.07 10.41
N ALA A 121 -10.98 -2.86 9.79
CA ALA A 121 -9.92 -3.85 9.71
C ALA A 121 -8.56 -3.16 9.59
N LEU A 122 -7.49 -3.83 10.00
CA LEU A 122 -6.10 -3.36 9.85
C LEU A 122 -5.24 -4.43 9.20
N ARG A 123 -4.15 -4.03 8.52
CA ARG A 123 -3.28 -5.00 7.84
C ARG A 123 -2.71 -6.04 8.79
N GLY A 124 -2.19 -5.63 9.95
CA GLY A 124 -1.48 -6.52 10.85
C GLY A 124 -1.46 -6.11 12.31
N LYS A 125 -0.88 -6.99 13.14
CA LYS A 125 -0.84 -6.88 14.61
C LYS A 125 -0.06 -5.63 15.04
N LEU A 126 1.03 -5.29 14.35
CA LEU A 126 1.89 -4.16 14.71
C LEU A 126 1.15 -2.83 14.52
N THR A 127 0.46 -2.65 13.39
CA THR A 127 -0.38 -1.47 13.14
C THR A 127 -1.51 -1.40 14.18
N ARG A 128 -2.15 -2.53 14.51
CA ARG A 128 -3.21 -2.58 15.52
C ARG A 128 -2.73 -2.18 16.90
N SER A 129 -1.60 -2.74 17.37
CA SER A 129 -1.03 -2.40 18.68
C SER A 129 -0.73 -0.90 18.77
N MET A 130 -0.07 -0.35 17.74
CA MET A 130 0.23 1.08 17.66
C MET A 130 -1.03 1.96 17.74
N LEU A 131 -2.10 1.62 17.01
CA LEU A 131 -3.34 2.41 17.04
C LEU A 131 -4.17 2.18 18.31
N SER A 132 -4.12 0.98 18.90
CA SER A 132 -4.74 0.67 20.18
C SER A 132 -4.16 1.55 21.28
N GLU A 133 -2.83 1.67 21.36
CA GLU A 133 -2.13 2.52 22.33
C GLU A 133 -2.39 4.01 22.07
N ALA A 134 -2.36 4.44 20.81
CA ALA A 134 -2.43 5.85 20.48
C ALA A 134 -3.85 6.45 20.54
N CYS A 135 -4.88 5.67 20.18
CA CYS A 135 -6.25 6.19 20.03
C CYS A 135 -7.36 5.21 20.42
N GLY A 136 -7.03 4.07 21.02
CA GLY A 136 -8.02 3.13 21.56
C GLY A 136 -8.74 2.29 20.50
N VAL A 137 -8.09 1.99 19.36
CA VAL A 137 -8.61 0.98 18.42
C VAL A 137 -8.76 -0.36 19.13
N SER A 138 -9.90 -1.03 18.92
CA SER A 138 -10.18 -2.31 19.59
C SER A 138 -9.10 -3.37 19.30
N PRO A 139 -8.64 -4.13 20.31
CA PRO A 139 -7.76 -5.27 20.08
C PRO A 139 -8.46 -6.39 19.30
N SER A 140 -9.80 -6.41 19.25
CA SER A 140 -10.59 -7.37 18.48
C SER A 140 -10.86 -6.95 17.03
N VAL A 141 -10.34 -5.80 16.57
CA VAL A 141 -10.54 -5.38 15.18
C VAL A 141 -9.97 -6.46 14.24
N PRO A 142 -10.73 -6.88 13.21
CA PRO A 142 -10.28 -7.82 12.20
C PRO A 142 -8.94 -7.41 11.58
N LEU A 143 -8.15 -8.41 11.20
CA LEU A 143 -6.84 -8.22 10.59
C LEU A 143 -6.81 -8.80 9.18
N GLY A 144 -5.91 -8.28 8.34
CA GLY A 144 -5.63 -8.78 7.00
C GLY A 144 -5.50 -7.67 5.97
N ASP A 145 -4.53 -7.79 5.06
CA ASP A 145 -4.51 -6.97 3.86
C ASP A 145 -5.58 -7.48 2.88
N PRO A 146 -6.50 -6.64 2.36
CA PRO A 146 -7.53 -7.12 1.45
C PRO A 146 -7.00 -7.70 0.13
N ALA A 147 -5.75 -7.44 -0.24
CA ALA A 147 -5.11 -8.05 -1.39
C ALA A 147 -5.07 -9.60 -1.33
N ILE A 148 -5.19 -10.20 -0.13
CA ILE A 148 -5.32 -11.67 0.01
C ILE A 148 -6.60 -12.22 -0.62
N LEU A 149 -7.62 -11.39 -0.81
CA LEU A 149 -8.89 -11.76 -1.45
C LEU A 149 -8.80 -11.75 -2.98
N MET A 150 -7.69 -11.26 -3.56
CA MET A 150 -7.54 -11.09 -5.01
C MET A 150 -7.85 -12.37 -5.83
N PRO A 151 -7.52 -13.60 -5.39
CA PRO A 151 -7.90 -14.82 -6.10
C PRO A 151 -9.42 -14.97 -6.34
N ASP A 152 -10.28 -14.40 -5.47
CA ASP A 152 -11.74 -14.44 -5.67
C ASP A 152 -12.21 -13.49 -6.79
N PHE A 153 -11.37 -12.53 -7.17
CA PHE A 153 -11.67 -11.55 -8.22
C PHE A 153 -11.03 -11.90 -9.56
N TYR A 154 -9.87 -12.55 -9.55
CA TYR A 154 -9.12 -12.85 -10.77
C TYR A 154 -8.18 -14.03 -10.60
N ASN A 155 -8.57 -15.22 -11.06
CA ASN A 155 -7.71 -16.41 -10.94
C ASN A 155 -7.63 -17.16 -12.27
N PRO A 156 -7.00 -16.58 -13.31
CA PRO A 156 -6.90 -17.22 -14.61
C PRO A 156 -6.03 -18.49 -14.52
N PRO A 157 -6.31 -19.53 -15.31
CA PRO A 157 -5.32 -20.58 -15.54
C PRO A 157 -4.13 -19.99 -16.30
N VAL A 158 -2.92 -20.16 -15.78
CA VAL A 158 -1.67 -19.68 -16.38
C VAL A 158 -0.65 -20.80 -16.29
N GLU A 159 0.01 -21.10 -17.41
CA GLU A 159 1.11 -22.06 -17.42
C GLU A 159 2.39 -21.42 -16.88
N VAL A 160 3.19 -22.19 -16.16
CA VAL A 160 4.47 -21.69 -15.62
C VAL A 160 5.50 -21.64 -16.75
N GLU A 161 5.94 -20.44 -17.09
CA GLU A 161 6.93 -20.18 -18.15
C GLU A 161 8.31 -19.81 -17.59
N HIS A 162 8.36 -19.34 -16.34
CA HIS A 162 9.58 -18.81 -15.72
C HIS A 162 9.95 -19.56 -14.45
N GLN A 163 11.25 -19.79 -14.24
CA GLN A 163 11.74 -20.39 -13.00
C GLN A 163 11.60 -19.42 -11.83
N CYS A 164 11.80 -18.12 -12.07
CA CYS A 164 11.76 -17.10 -11.04
C CYS A 164 11.18 -15.78 -11.59
N GLY A 165 10.21 -15.23 -10.88
CA GLY A 165 9.77 -13.85 -11.04
C GLY A 165 10.51 -12.94 -10.08
N ILE A 166 10.92 -11.74 -10.52
CA ILE A 166 11.49 -10.72 -9.64
C ILE A 166 10.56 -9.50 -9.66
N VAL A 167 10.00 -9.16 -8.49
CA VAL A 167 9.12 -8.01 -8.29
C VAL A 167 9.88 -6.90 -7.54
N PRO A 168 10.55 -5.98 -8.24
CA PRO A 168 11.21 -4.86 -7.59
C PRO A 168 10.20 -3.82 -7.09
N HIS A 169 10.57 -3.12 -6.02
CA HIS A 169 10.01 -1.81 -5.74
C HIS A 169 10.25 -0.89 -6.95
N PHE A 170 9.33 0.04 -7.22
CA PHE A 170 9.38 0.84 -8.45
C PHE A 170 10.67 1.69 -8.58
N GLU A 171 11.32 2.02 -7.46
CA GLU A 171 12.60 2.76 -7.44
C GLU A 171 13.82 1.90 -7.78
N ASP A 172 13.68 0.57 -7.71
CA ASP A 172 14.74 -0.41 -7.96
C ASP A 172 14.60 -1.09 -9.33
N LEU A 173 13.56 -0.77 -10.11
CA LEU A 173 13.25 -1.46 -11.37
C LEU A 173 14.43 -1.47 -12.34
N GLU A 174 15.04 -0.32 -12.61
CA GLU A 174 16.18 -0.22 -13.53
C GLU A 174 17.42 -0.96 -13.01
N LEU A 175 17.65 -0.94 -11.69
CA LEU A 175 18.73 -1.70 -11.08
C LEU A 175 18.51 -3.20 -11.30
N VAL A 176 17.32 -3.70 -10.97
CA VAL A 176 16.98 -5.13 -11.11
C VAL A 176 16.98 -5.58 -12.57
N LEU A 177 16.51 -4.76 -13.52
CA LEU A 177 16.62 -5.06 -14.95
C LEU A 177 18.07 -5.22 -15.40
N ASN A 178 18.99 -4.42 -14.86
CA ASN A 178 20.42 -4.55 -15.16
C ASN A 178 21.02 -5.80 -14.52
N LEU A 179 20.74 -6.07 -13.25
CA LEU A 179 21.26 -7.24 -12.51
C LEU A 179 20.75 -8.57 -13.10
N SER A 180 19.50 -8.61 -13.56
CA SER A 180 18.86 -9.85 -14.05
C SER A 180 19.11 -10.14 -15.53
N ARG A 181 19.67 -9.20 -16.31
CA ARG A 181 19.78 -9.28 -17.79
C ARG A 181 20.42 -10.57 -18.30
N LYS A 182 21.37 -11.13 -17.55
CA LYS A 182 22.13 -12.34 -17.95
C LYS A 182 21.70 -13.61 -17.23
N ILE A 183 20.63 -13.55 -16.43
CA ILE A 183 20.15 -14.70 -15.65
C ILE A 183 18.97 -15.33 -16.42
N ALA A 184 19.17 -16.55 -16.92
CA ALA A 184 18.16 -17.27 -17.69
C ALA A 184 16.98 -17.71 -16.80
N GLY A 185 15.78 -17.80 -17.41
CA GLY A 185 14.57 -18.25 -16.72
C GLY A 185 13.98 -17.27 -15.71
N VAL A 186 14.46 -16.02 -15.71
CA VAL A 186 13.98 -14.92 -14.86
C VAL A 186 13.04 -14.01 -15.64
N LYS A 187 11.98 -13.56 -14.98
CA LYS A 187 11.07 -12.51 -15.45
C LYS A 187 11.04 -11.38 -14.43
N VAL A 188 11.35 -10.14 -14.86
CA VAL A 188 11.12 -8.96 -14.02
C VAL A 188 9.68 -8.51 -14.20
N ILE A 189 8.96 -8.34 -13.09
CA ILE A 189 7.53 -7.98 -13.06
C ILE A 189 7.40 -6.58 -12.47
N ASP A 190 6.93 -5.64 -13.28
CA ASP A 190 6.81 -4.24 -12.87
C ASP A 190 5.54 -4.03 -12.04
N VAL A 191 5.71 -3.58 -10.80
CA VAL A 191 4.59 -3.26 -9.89
C VAL A 191 3.65 -2.19 -10.45
N ARG A 192 4.03 -1.43 -11.48
CA ARG A 192 3.20 -0.36 -12.08
C ARG A 192 2.14 -0.87 -13.05
N GLN A 193 2.19 -2.16 -13.42
CA GLN A 193 1.21 -2.82 -14.28
C GLN A 193 -0.20 -2.83 -13.68
N LYS A 194 -1.21 -3.14 -14.50
CA LYS A 194 -2.58 -3.34 -14.01
C LYS A 194 -2.64 -4.61 -13.14
N PRO A 195 -3.60 -4.70 -12.20
CA PRO A 195 -3.72 -5.87 -11.32
C PRO A 195 -3.80 -7.22 -12.04
N GLU A 196 -4.58 -7.32 -13.11
CA GLU A 196 -4.73 -8.58 -13.87
C GLU A 196 -3.44 -8.98 -14.60
N ASP A 197 -2.78 -8.03 -15.25
CA ASP A 197 -1.50 -8.24 -15.94
C ASP A 197 -0.43 -8.68 -14.93
N PHE A 198 -0.36 -7.99 -13.79
CA PHE A 198 0.58 -8.30 -12.72
C PHE A 198 0.37 -9.71 -12.16
N VAL A 199 -0.88 -10.09 -11.87
CA VAL A 199 -1.20 -11.44 -11.38
C VAL A 199 -0.88 -12.49 -12.43
N THR A 200 -1.14 -12.22 -13.72
CA THR A 200 -0.82 -13.17 -14.80
C THR A 200 0.67 -13.41 -14.89
N ASP A 201 1.49 -12.35 -14.91
CA ASP A 201 2.95 -12.44 -14.90
C ASP A 201 3.46 -13.17 -13.64
N LEU A 202 2.83 -12.93 -12.48
CA LEU A 202 3.16 -13.59 -11.22
C LEU A 202 2.91 -15.10 -11.29
N LYS A 203 1.73 -15.51 -11.77
CA LYS A 203 1.35 -16.93 -11.89
C LYS A 203 2.15 -17.69 -12.94
N ALA A 204 2.72 -17.00 -13.93
CA ALA A 204 3.65 -17.59 -14.89
C ALA A 204 5.03 -17.94 -14.28
N CYS A 205 5.27 -17.61 -13.01
CA CYS A 205 6.53 -17.87 -12.31
C CYS A 205 6.39 -19.03 -11.31
N ARG A 206 7.38 -19.93 -11.29
CA ARG A 206 7.43 -21.03 -10.31
C ARG A 206 7.66 -20.54 -8.88
N ARG A 207 8.44 -19.47 -8.72
CA ARG A 207 8.78 -18.80 -7.45
C ARG A 207 9.01 -17.32 -7.66
N VAL A 208 8.96 -16.53 -6.59
CA VAL A 208 9.08 -15.06 -6.67
C VAL A 208 10.11 -14.51 -5.68
N ILE A 209 10.96 -13.60 -6.15
CA ILE A 209 11.78 -12.71 -5.30
C ILE A 209 11.12 -11.34 -5.33
N SER A 210 10.83 -10.74 -4.18
CA SER A 210 10.16 -9.44 -4.15
C SER A 210 10.78 -8.47 -3.15
N SER A 211 11.02 -7.23 -3.60
CA SER A 211 11.25 -6.08 -2.71
C SER A 211 9.99 -5.20 -2.54
N SER A 212 8.88 -5.60 -3.17
CA SER A 212 7.55 -5.00 -3.03
C SER A 212 6.69 -5.76 -2.02
N LEU A 213 6.03 -5.04 -1.11
CA LEU A 213 5.09 -5.66 -0.15
C LEU A 213 3.96 -6.40 -0.89
N HIS A 214 3.29 -5.76 -1.85
CA HIS A 214 2.18 -6.41 -2.57
C HIS A 214 2.66 -7.51 -3.53
N GLY A 215 3.95 -7.50 -3.93
CA GLY A 215 4.53 -8.66 -4.60
C GLY A 215 4.54 -9.89 -3.70
N LEU A 216 4.83 -9.73 -2.40
CA LEU A 216 4.81 -10.80 -1.42
C LEU A 216 3.35 -11.22 -1.10
N ILE A 217 2.49 -10.26 -0.74
CA ILE A 217 1.08 -10.54 -0.38
C ILE A 217 0.35 -11.27 -1.50
N LEU A 218 0.51 -10.82 -2.76
CA LEU A 218 -0.13 -11.49 -3.89
C LEU A 218 0.50 -12.86 -4.15
N SER A 219 1.82 -13.01 -4.02
CA SER A 219 2.46 -14.35 -4.18
C SER A 219 1.89 -15.35 -3.17
N ASP A 220 1.78 -14.95 -1.91
CA ASP A 220 1.18 -15.77 -0.86
C ASP A 220 -0.30 -16.10 -1.15
N ALA A 221 -1.08 -15.10 -1.57
CA ALA A 221 -2.50 -15.27 -1.89
C ALA A 221 -2.74 -16.27 -3.04
N TYR A 222 -1.85 -16.30 -4.04
CA TYR A 222 -1.91 -17.25 -5.15
C TYR A 222 -1.15 -18.57 -4.88
N GLY A 223 -0.58 -18.76 -3.69
CA GLY A 223 0.14 -19.97 -3.33
C GLY A 223 1.48 -20.15 -4.06
N ILE A 224 2.12 -19.04 -4.46
CA ILE A 224 3.40 -19.02 -5.17
C ILE A 224 4.52 -18.85 -4.14
N PRO A 225 5.45 -19.81 -4.00
CA PRO A 225 6.54 -19.68 -3.04
C PRO A 225 7.39 -18.45 -3.35
N ASN A 226 7.62 -17.62 -2.33
CA ASN A 226 8.31 -16.35 -2.49
C ASN A 226 9.31 -16.07 -1.37
N VAL A 227 10.21 -15.13 -1.65
CA VAL A 227 11.20 -14.65 -0.69
C VAL A 227 11.33 -13.13 -0.80
N ARG A 228 11.47 -12.49 0.36
CA ARG A 228 11.74 -11.05 0.43
C ARG A 228 13.21 -10.77 0.09
N ALA A 229 13.44 -9.80 -0.79
CA ALA A 229 14.77 -9.27 -1.06
C ALA A 229 14.82 -7.74 -0.95
N THR A 230 15.99 -7.18 -0.68
CA THR A 230 16.28 -5.75 -0.78
C THR A 230 17.39 -5.53 -1.81
N PHE A 231 17.18 -4.56 -2.71
CA PHE A 231 18.14 -4.23 -3.77
C PHE A 231 18.84 -2.88 -3.54
N SER A 232 18.25 -2.01 -2.72
CA SER A 232 18.84 -0.74 -2.31
C SER A 232 18.26 -0.24 -0.98
N ASP A 233 18.89 0.77 -0.39
CA ASP A 233 18.44 1.41 0.85
C ASP A 233 17.36 2.49 0.63
N LYS A 234 16.74 2.53 -0.56
CA LYS A 234 15.76 3.58 -0.93
C LYS A 234 14.36 3.35 -0.33
N LEU A 235 14.10 2.16 0.23
CA LEU A 235 12.78 1.79 0.73
C LEU A 235 12.33 2.65 1.92
N LEU A 236 11.31 3.49 1.67
CA LEU A 236 10.67 4.27 2.71
C LEU A 236 9.99 3.38 3.77
N GLY A 237 10.21 3.73 5.04
CA GLY A 237 9.59 3.12 6.22
C GLY A 237 10.22 1.80 6.70
N GLY A 238 11.31 1.38 6.08
CA GLY A 238 12.07 0.20 6.49
C GLY A 238 11.24 -1.08 6.47
N ASP A 239 11.47 -1.93 7.47
CA ASP A 239 10.89 -3.28 7.53
C ASP A 239 9.48 -3.34 8.11
N PHE A 240 9.00 -2.28 8.77
CA PHE A 240 7.78 -2.30 9.56
C PHE A 240 6.58 -2.86 8.78
N LYS A 241 6.35 -2.37 7.55
CA LYS A 241 5.21 -2.80 6.74
C LYS A 241 5.23 -4.29 6.38
N PHE A 242 6.42 -4.88 6.29
CA PHE A 242 6.61 -6.29 5.99
C PHE A 242 6.37 -7.13 7.24
N SER A 243 6.99 -6.77 8.38
CA SER A 243 6.74 -7.43 9.67
C SER A 243 5.27 -7.34 10.08
N ASP A 244 4.63 -6.20 9.80
CA ASP A 244 3.20 -6.01 10.04
C ASP A 244 2.35 -6.99 9.22
N TYR A 245 2.63 -7.17 7.93
CA TYR A 245 1.95 -8.19 7.12
C TYR A 245 2.21 -9.61 7.65
N TYR A 246 3.49 -9.99 7.83
CA TYR A 246 3.85 -11.35 8.26
C TYR A 246 3.30 -11.72 9.63
N SER A 247 3.02 -10.73 10.51
CA SER A 247 2.31 -10.94 11.78
C SER A 247 0.90 -11.55 11.64
N THR A 248 0.35 -11.58 10.42
CA THR A 248 -0.95 -12.19 10.08
C THR A 248 -0.82 -13.47 9.26
N THR A 249 0.37 -14.06 9.25
CA THR A 249 0.67 -15.31 8.56
C THR A 249 1.22 -16.36 9.54
N ASP A 250 1.38 -17.59 9.07
CA ASP A 250 2.08 -18.65 9.80
C ASP A 250 3.62 -18.52 9.77
N CYS A 251 4.14 -17.45 9.16
CA CYS A 251 5.57 -17.17 9.00
C CYS A 251 5.91 -15.74 9.47
N GLU A 252 5.75 -15.47 10.78
CA GLU A 252 6.01 -14.12 11.34
C GLU A 252 7.46 -13.65 11.13
N ASP A 253 8.43 -14.58 11.21
CA ASP A 253 9.86 -14.35 11.02
C ASP A 253 10.31 -14.71 9.59
N ALA A 254 9.60 -14.19 8.58
CA ALA A 254 9.90 -14.48 7.19
C ALA A 254 11.35 -14.09 6.81
N PHE A 255 12.05 -15.02 6.17
CA PHE A 255 13.42 -14.81 5.70
C PHE A 255 13.49 -13.65 4.70
N SER A 256 14.53 -12.83 4.83
CA SER A 256 14.86 -11.80 3.86
C SER A 256 16.35 -11.78 3.55
N CYS A 257 16.69 -11.35 2.34
CA CYS A 257 18.06 -11.29 1.86
C CYS A 257 18.36 -9.94 1.20
N GLN A 258 19.63 -9.54 1.23
CA GLN A 258 20.11 -8.37 0.51
C GLN A 258 20.81 -8.82 -0.77
N VAL A 259 20.53 -8.13 -1.87
CA VAL A 259 21.10 -8.38 -3.19
C VAL A 259 21.73 -7.10 -3.72
N ILE A 260 23.06 -7.10 -3.81
CA ILE A 260 23.87 -5.92 -4.11
C ILE A 260 24.41 -5.99 -5.55
N ASP A 261 24.63 -7.21 -6.08
CA ASP A 261 25.24 -7.44 -7.38
C ASP A 261 24.62 -8.62 -8.15
N GLU A 262 25.11 -8.84 -9.39
CA GLU A 262 24.61 -9.88 -10.30
C GLU A 262 24.89 -11.29 -9.76
N ASP A 263 26.03 -11.50 -9.09
CA ASP A 263 26.44 -12.81 -8.61
C ASP A 263 25.56 -13.26 -7.44
N GLN A 264 25.26 -12.35 -6.51
CA GLN A 264 24.31 -12.58 -5.42
C GLN A 264 22.91 -12.85 -5.96
N LEU A 265 22.45 -12.11 -6.97
CA LEU A 265 21.14 -12.36 -7.57
C LEU A 265 21.09 -13.73 -8.24
N ARG A 266 22.15 -14.09 -8.97
CA ARG A 266 22.28 -15.38 -9.65
C ARG A 266 22.28 -16.54 -8.66
N GLU A 267 23.01 -16.42 -7.56
CA GLU A 267 23.03 -17.40 -6.48
C GLU A 267 21.65 -17.54 -5.83
N LEU A 268 20.99 -16.41 -5.54
CA LEU A 268 19.64 -16.42 -4.97
C LEU A 268 18.65 -17.11 -5.91
N VAL A 269 18.66 -16.78 -7.21
CA VAL A 269 17.80 -17.46 -8.21
C VAL A 269 18.10 -18.96 -8.29
N ALA A 270 19.37 -19.37 -8.18
CA ALA A 270 19.75 -20.78 -8.24
C ALA A 270 19.37 -21.57 -6.97
N THR A 271 19.26 -20.90 -5.82
CA THR A 271 19.04 -21.54 -4.51
C THR A 271 17.69 -21.20 -3.87
N ILE A 272 16.86 -20.40 -4.53
CA ILE A 272 15.57 -19.89 -4.04
C ILE A 272 14.64 -20.98 -3.51
N GLU A 273 14.71 -22.20 -4.02
CA GLU A 273 13.91 -23.33 -3.53
C GLU A 273 14.16 -23.71 -2.06
N ARG A 274 15.31 -23.31 -1.51
CA ARG A 274 15.69 -23.57 -0.12
C ARG A 274 15.11 -22.54 0.84
N SER A 275 14.72 -21.36 0.35
CA SER A 275 14.31 -20.22 1.17
C SER A 275 12.90 -19.72 0.86
N ALA A 276 12.39 -19.91 -0.36
CA ALA A 276 11.08 -19.45 -0.76
C ALA A 276 9.98 -20.34 -0.19
N THR A 277 9.03 -19.70 0.50
CA THR A 277 7.88 -20.35 1.13
C THR A 277 6.60 -19.61 0.76
N VAL A 278 5.45 -20.24 1.01
CA VAL A 278 4.15 -19.56 0.97
C VAL A 278 3.77 -19.27 2.40
N ALA A 279 3.73 -18.00 2.78
CA ALA A 279 3.26 -17.59 4.11
C ALA A 279 1.74 -17.59 4.09
N ARG A 280 1.12 -18.58 4.77
CA ARG A 280 -0.33 -18.73 4.74
C ARG A 280 -0.95 -17.75 5.71
N SER A 281 -1.96 -17.03 5.23
CA SER A 281 -2.72 -16.15 6.09
C SER A 281 -3.39 -16.94 7.23
N VAL A 282 -3.25 -16.47 8.47
CA VAL A 282 -3.94 -17.03 9.64
C VAL A 282 -5.17 -16.23 10.03
N VAL A 283 -5.55 -15.23 9.21
CA VAL A 283 -6.74 -14.40 9.43
C VAL A 283 -7.95 -14.95 8.68
N SER A 284 -9.15 -14.65 9.20
CA SER A 284 -10.41 -15.02 8.56
C SER A 284 -10.71 -14.06 7.41
N THR A 285 -10.74 -14.57 6.18
CA THR A 285 -11.18 -13.80 5.00
C THR A 285 -12.65 -13.40 5.12
N THR A 286 -13.48 -14.21 5.77
CA THR A 286 -14.87 -13.89 6.10
C THR A 286 -14.95 -12.67 7.02
N ASP A 287 -14.16 -12.62 8.10
CA ASP A 287 -14.17 -11.47 9.02
C ASP A 287 -13.74 -10.18 8.31
N LEU A 288 -12.80 -10.30 7.36
CA LEU A 288 -12.36 -9.18 6.54
C LEU A 288 -13.45 -8.67 5.59
N LEU A 289 -14.24 -9.57 4.99
CA LEU A 289 -15.40 -9.23 4.15
C LEU A 289 -16.57 -8.68 4.97
N ASP A 290 -16.82 -9.22 6.16
CA ASP A 290 -17.84 -8.72 7.09
C ASP A 290 -17.47 -7.32 7.58
N ALA A 291 -16.19 -7.08 7.90
CA ALA A 291 -15.67 -5.77 8.23
C ALA A 291 -15.85 -4.76 7.07
N PHE A 292 -15.66 -5.19 5.83
CA PHE A 292 -15.94 -4.35 4.66
C PHE A 292 -17.42 -3.97 4.59
N SER A 293 -18.32 -4.93 4.78
CA SER A 293 -19.77 -4.73 4.70
C SER A 293 -20.24 -3.75 5.79
N GLN A 294 -19.80 -3.95 7.03
CA GLN A 294 -20.08 -3.04 8.16
C GLN A 294 -19.53 -1.63 7.91
N MET A 295 -18.30 -1.53 7.38
CA MET A 295 -17.73 -0.24 6.98
C MET A 295 -18.61 0.42 5.91
N HIS A 296 -18.97 -0.31 4.87
CA HIS A 296 -19.72 0.20 3.73
C HIS A 296 -21.10 0.73 4.15
N GLU A 297 -21.81 0.00 5.01
CA GLU A 297 -23.14 0.39 5.53
C GLU A 297 -23.08 1.58 6.48
N SER A 298 -22.00 1.72 7.25
CA SER A 298 -21.81 2.83 8.20
C SER A 298 -21.34 4.14 7.55
N MET A 299 -20.95 4.10 6.27
CA MET A 299 -20.57 5.31 5.56
C MET A 299 -21.80 6.18 5.25
N PRO A 300 -21.71 7.50 5.43
CA PRO A 300 -22.82 8.39 5.12
C PRO A 300 -23.16 8.29 3.63
N SER A 301 -24.45 8.13 3.33
CA SER A 301 -24.98 8.26 1.98
C SER A 301 -24.65 9.66 1.44
N GLY A 302 -24.19 9.73 0.19
CA GLY A 302 -23.77 10.97 -0.48
C GLY A 302 -24.92 11.94 -0.69
#